data_AF-A0A2M8ITG4-F1
#
_entry.id   AF-A0A2M8ITG4-F1
#
_cell.length_a   1.000
_cell.length_b   1.000
_cell.length_c   1.000
_cell.angle_alpha   90.00
_cell.angle_beta   90.00
_cell.angle_gamma   90.00
#
_symmetry.space_group_name_H-M   'P 1'
#
loop_
_entity.id
_entity.type
_entity.pdbx_description
1 polymer ?
#
loop_
_entity_poly.entity_id
_entity_poly.type
_entity_poly.pdbx_seq_one_letter_code
_entity_poly.pdbx_strand_id
1 'polypeptide(L)'
;MSDALRLILFDVDGTLVDSQGAIVDAMTAACIANGLAAPDRAAILSIVGLSLDHAVLRLMPELEAAARAALVEGYKDAYHQQRQRHGAAAGSPL
;
A
#
# COMPACT_ATOMS: atom_id res chain seq x y z
N MET A 1 -3.97 8.67 -41.85
CA MET A 1 -3.38 9.69 -40.96
C MET A 1 -3.59 9.19 -39.55
N SER A 2 -2.60 8.50 -38.99
CA SER A 2 -2.70 7.95 -37.64
C SER A 2 -2.69 9.14 -36.67
N ASP A 3 -3.79 9.30 -35.93
CA ASP A 3 -3.92 10.33 -34.91
C ASP A 3 -2.80 10.09 -33.88
N ALA A 4 -1.91 11.08 -33.68
CA ALA A 4 -0.78 10.93 -32.77
C ALA A 4 -1.31 10.72 -31.34
N LEU A 5 -0.75 9.75 -30.61
CA LEU A 5 -1.05 9.56 -29.18
C LEU A 5 -0.75 10.86 -28.43
N ARG A 6 -1.78 11.49 -27.88
CA ARG A 6 -1.69 12.82 -27.24
C ARG A 6 -1.67 12.76 -25.71
N LEU A 7 -1.83 11.59 -25.08
CA LEU A 7 -1.88 11.44 -23.63
C LEU A 7 -1.45 10.04 -23.18
N ILE A 8 -0.59 9.97 -22.17
CA ILE A 8 -0.21 8.75 -21.46
C ILE A 8 -0.32 9.04 -19.96
N LEU A 9 -1.07 8.21 -19.22
CA LEU A 9 -1.16 8.25 -17.76
C LEU A 9 -0.42 7.04 -17.20
N PHE A 10 0.42 7.27 -16.19
CA PHE A 10 1.11 6.23 -15.45
C PHE A 10 0.59 6.19 -14.03
N ASP A 11 0.29 5.00 -13.55
CA ASP A 11 0.15 4.75 -12.11
C ASP A 11 1.54 4.84 -11.44
N VAL A 12 1.60 5.05 -10.13
CA VAL A 12 2.88 5.17 -9.40
C VAL A 12 3.35 3.81 -8.90
N ASP A 13 2.51 3.14 -8.10
CA ASP A 13 2.90 1.93 -7.37
C ASP A 13 2.90 0.69 -8.27
N GLY A 14 4.05 0.03 -8.39
CA GLY A 14 4.21 -1.11 -9.30
C GLY A 14 4.26 -0.75 -10.79
N THR A 15 4.19 0.54 -11.13
CA THR A 15 4.34 1.05 -12.51
C THR A 15 5.57 1.95 -12.66
N LEU A 16 5.72 2.99 -11.84
CA LEU A 16 6.90 3.87 -11.85
C LEU A 16 7.91 3.52 -10.74
N VAL A 17 7.45 2.86 -9.67
CA VAL A 17 8.27 2.47 -8.52
C VAL A 17 8.00 1.02 -8.14
N ASP A 18 9.05 0.26 -7.80
CA ASP A 18 8.92 -1.05 -7.17
C ASP A 18 8.59 -0.91 -5.67
N SER A 19 7.39 -0.40 -5.39
CA SER A 19 6.89 -0.16 -4.03
C SER A 19 6.16 -1.37 -3.45
N GLN A 20 5.98 -2.45 -4.22
CA GLN A 20 5.21 -3.63 -3.82
C GLN A 20 5.79 -4.30 -2.57
N GLY A 21 7.12 -4.40 -2.46
CA GLY A 21 7.78 -4.92 -1.27
C GLY A 21 7.44 -4.11 -0.02
N ALA A 22 7.58 -2.79 -0.11
CA ALA A 22 7.29 -1.88 1.00
C ALA A 22 5.82 -1.88 1.42
N ILE A 23 4.89 -1.99 0.46
CA ILE A 23 3.45 -2.08 0.74
C ILE A 23 3.15 -3.38 1.52
N VAL A 24 3.70 -4.50 1.07
CA VAL A 24 3.47 -5.81 1.69
C VAL A 24 4.08 -5.86 3.09
N ASP A 25 5.31 -5.36 3.25
CA ASP A 25 6.00 -5.31 4.54
C ASP A 25 5.26 -4.41 5.54
N ALA A 26 4.85 -3.21 5.10
CA ALA A 26 4.11 -2.27 5.96
C ALA A 26 2.77 -2.84 6.41
N MET A 27 2.00 -3.46 5.51
CA MET A 27 0.72 -4.09 5.86
C MET A 27 0.92 -5.27 6.81
N THR A 28 1.94 -6.09 6.56
CA THR A 28 2.28 -7.23 7.43
C THR A 28 2.68 -6.75 8.82
N ALA A 29 3.54 -5.74 8.92
CA ALA A 29 3.96 -5.15 10.18
C ALA A 29 2.77 -4.55 10.95
N ALA A 30 1.89 -3.84 10.26
CA ALA A 30 0.69 -3.25 10.86
C ALA A 30 -0.27 -4.33 11.39
N CYS A 31 -0.46 -5.43 10.66
CA CYS A 31 -1.28 -6.55 11.12
C CYS A 31 -0.67 -7.19 12.39
N ILE A 32 0.62 -7.50 12.36
CA ILE A 32 1.33 -8.10 13.51
C ILE A 32 1.25 -7.21 14.75
N ALA A 33 1.45 -5.90 14.60
CA ALA A 33 1.37 -4.94 15.70
C ALA A 33 -0.03 -4.87 16.34
N ASN A 34 -1.08 -5.16 15.57
CA ASN A 34 -2.47 -5.22 16.04
C ASN A 34 -2.92 -6.65 16.44
N GLY A 35 -2.01 -7.63 16.46
CA GLY A 35 -2.34 -9.02 16.79
C GLY A 35 -3.20 -9.72 15.73
N LEU A 36 -3.20 -9.21 14.50
CA LEU A 36 -3.98 -9.72 13.38
C LEU A 36 -3.12 -10.64 12.50
N ALA A 37 -3.77 -11.65 11.91
CA ALA A 37 -3.15 -12.43 10.85
C ALA A 37 -3.02 -11.56 9.59
N ALA A 38 -1.80 -11.43 9.05
CA ALA A 38 -1.57 -10.70 7.82
C ALA A 38 -2.22 -11.44 6.63
N PRO A 39 -2.93 -10.74 5.73
CA PRO A 39 -3.38 -11.33 4.47
C PRO A 39 -2.19 -11.78 3.62
N ASP A 40 -2.44 -12.68 2.67
CA ASP A 40 -1.38 -13.11 1.76
C ASP A 40 -0.88 -11.95 0.87
N ARG A 41 0.34 -12.10 0.33
CA ARG A 41 0.97 -11.08 -0.53
C ARG A 41 0.11 -10.72 -1.73
N ALA A 42 -0.57 -11.69 -2.35
CA ALA A 42 -1.35 -11.45 -3.55
C ALA A 42 -2.63 -10.64 -3.24
N ALA A 43 -3.29 -10.93 -2.13
CA ALA A 43 -4.42 -10.19 -1.61
C ALA A 43 -4.02 -8.74 -1.30
N ILE A 44 -2.91 -8.53 -0.59
CA ILE A 44 -2.38 -7.20 -0.29
C ILE A 44 -2.11 -6.42 -1.58
N LEU A 45 -1.50 -7.04 -2.59
CA LEU A 45 -1.22 -6.34 -3.85
C LEU A 45 -2.45 -6.11 -4.72
N SER A 46 -3.51 -6.92 -4.58
CA SER A 46 -4.75 -6.76 -5.33
C SER A 46 -5.53 -5.48 -4.98
N ILE A 47 -5.20 -4.84 -3.86
CA ILE A 47 -5.85 -3.60 -3.41
C ILE A 47 -5.04 -2.34 -3.69
N VAL A 48 -3.86 -2.45 -4.32
CA VAL A 48 -3.02 -1.30 -4.69
C VAL A 48 -3.77 -0.42 -5.69
N GLY A 49 -3.67 0.90 -5.51
CA GLY A 49 -4.44 1.89 -6.26
C GLY A 49 -5.78 2.28 -5.62
N LEU A 50 -6.23 1.58 -4.57
CA LEU A 50 -7.36 2.01 -3.74
C LEU A 50 -6.93 2.99 -2.66
N SER A 51 -7.87 3.78 -2.13
CA SER A 51 -7.64 4.50 -0.87
C SER A 51 -7.39 3.50 0.26
N LEU A 52 -6.48 3.83 1.18
CA LEU A 52 -6.04 2.92 2.23
C LEU A 52 -7.21 2.40 3.10
N ASP A 53 -8.18 3.24 3.44
CA ASP A 53 -9.37 2.83 4.18
C ASP A 53 -10.21 1.79 3.43
N HIS A 54 -10.39 1.98 2.12
CA HIS A 54 -11.12 1.02 1.27
C HIS A 54 -10.32 -0.27 1.05
N ALA A 55 -9.00 -0.17 0.91
CA ALA A 55 -8.11 -1.31 0.81
C ALA A 55 -8.20 -2.20 2.06
N VAL A 56 -8.09 -1.62 3.25
CA VAL A 56 -8.20 -2.38 4.51
C VAL A 56 -9.60 -2.98 4.67
N LEU A 57 -10.66 -2.23 4.36
CA LEU A 57 -12.02 -2.76 4.40
C LEU A 57 -12.22 -3.96 3.45
N ARG A 58 -11.58 -3.94 2.28
CA ARG A 58 -11.64 -5.04 1.31
C ARG A 58 -10.81 -6.25 1.71
N LEU A 59 -9.64 -6.03 2.31
CA LEU A 59 -8.77 -7.10 2.81
C LEU A 59 -9.36 -7.81 4.03
N MET A 60 -10.00 -7.05 4.92
CA MET A 60 -10.43 -7.52 6.23
C MET A 60 -11.84 -6.97 6.54
N PRO A 61 -12.88 -7.44 5.83
CA PRO A 61 -14.23 -6.89 5.93
C PRO A 61 -14.87 -7.07 7.31
N GLU A 62 -14.41 -8.06 8.07
CA GLU A 62 -14.90 -8.37 9.42
C GLU A 62 -14.26 -7.51 10.51
N LEU A 63 -13.29 -6.63 10.18
CA LEU A 63 -12.72 -5.72 11.17
C LEU A 63 -13.71 -4.64 11.58
N GLU A 64 -13.92 -4.55 12.89
CA GLU A 64 -14.60 -3.43 13.53
C GLU A 64 -13.94 -2.08 13.18
N ALA A 65 -14.74 -1.01 13.16
CA ALA A 65 -14.29 0.30 12.69
C ALA A 65 -13.06 0.83 13.44
N ALA A 66 -12.99 0.62 14.76
CA ALA A 66 -11.86 1.05 15.57
C ALA A 66 -10.57 0.26 15.24
N ALA A 67 -10.69 -1.05 15.03
CA ALA A 67 -9.55 -1.90 14.66
C ALA A 67 -9.05 -1.59 13.24
N ARG A 68 -9.96 -1.30 12.30
CA ARG A 68 -9.61 -0.81 10.97
C ARG A 68 -8.86 0.52 11.03
N ALA A 69 -9.32 1.47 11.83
CA ALA A 69 -8.62 2.76 11.99
C ALA A 69 -7.21 2.57 12.57
N ALA A 70 -7.07 1.73 13.60
CA ALA A 70 -5.76 1.40 14.17
C ALA A 70 -4.81 0.73 13.16
N LEU A 71 -5.35 -0.15 12.31
CA LEU A 71 -4.57 -0.81 11.26
C LEU A 71 -4.13 0.17 10.16
N VAL A 72 -5.01 1.11 9.77
CA VAL A 72 -4.70 2.18 8.80
C VAL A 72 -3.56 3.07 9.31
N GLU A 73 -3.62 3.51 10.57
CA GLU A 73 -2.54 4.32 11.16
C GLU A 73 -1.24 3.51 11.30
N GLY A 74 -1.33 2.27 11.76
CA GLY A 74 -0.17 1.37 11.85
C GLY A 74 0.51 1.13 10.50
N TYR A 75 -0.27 1.02 9.41
CA TYR A 75 0.27 0.92 8.07
C TYR A 75 1.05 2.18 7.67
N LYS A 76 0.48 3.37 7.89
CA LYS A 76 1.13 4.65 7.55
C LYS A 76 2.46 4.79 8.29
N ASP A 77 2.45 4.50 9.59
CA ASP A 77 3.66 4.55 10.42
C ASP A 77 4.73 3.58 9.93
N ALA A 78 4.37 2.33 9.67
CA ALA A 78 5.30 1.32 9.16
C ALA A 78 5.88 1.72 7.79
N TYR A 79 5.04 2.20 6.88
CA TYR A 79 5.47 2.62 5.55
C TYR A 79 6.41 3.84 5.61
N HIS A 80 6.09 4.84 6.44
CA HIS A 80 6.95 6.00 6.65
C HIS A 80 8.30 5.61 7.26
N GLN A 81 8.32 4.73 8.26
CA GLN A 81 9.56 4.24 8.86
C GLN A 81 10.41 3.48 7.84
N GLN A 82 9.81 2.62 7.02
CA GLN A 82 10.52 1.87 5.99
C GLN A 82 11.12 2.80 4.93
N ARG A 83 10.39 3.84 4.50
CA ARG A 83 10.94 4.88 3.59
C ARG A 83 12.12 5.65 4.18
N GLN A 84 12.10 5.95 5.47
CA GLN A 84 13.22 6.62 6.14
C GLN A 84 14.46 5.71 6.21
N ARG A 85 14.26 4.41 6.47
CA ARG A 85 15.33 3.42 6.57
C ARG A 85 15.98 3.10 5.23
N HIS A 86 15.22 3.08 4.13
CA HIS A 86 15.73 2.77 2.79
C HIS A 86 16.24 4.01 2.02
N GLY A 87 16.18 5.20 2.63
CA GLY A 87 16.54 6.46 1.99
C GLY A 87 15.45 6.93 1.02
N ALA A 88 15.15 8.24 1.05
CA ALA A 88 14.07 8.85 0.25
C ALA A 88 14.17 8.60 -1.28
N ALA A 89 15.32 8.14 -1.77
CA ALA A 89 15.62 7.89 -3.17
C ALA A 89 15.08 6.55 -3.73
N ALA A 90 14.65 5.60 -2.88
CA ALA A 90 14.27 4.26 -3.35
C ALA A 90 12.79 4.11 -3.73
N GLY A 91 11.93 5.11 -3.48
CA GLY A 91 10.47 4.89 -3.48
C GLY A 91 9.59 6.07 -3.93
N SER A 92 10.14 7.11 -4.54
CA SER A 92 9.36 8.25 -5.05
C SER A 92 9.81 8.56 -6.47
N PRO A 93 8.94 8.59 -7.48
CA PRO A 93 9.16 9.52 -8.56
C PRO A 93 8.97 10.93 -7.96
N LEU A 94 9.73 11.87 -8.50
CA LEU A 94 9.79 13.28 -8.10
C LEU A 94 8.42 13.92 -7.83
#